data_AF-A0A350ARS8-F1
#
_entry.id   AF-A0A350ARS8-F1
#
_cell.length_a   1.000
_cell.length_b   1.000
_cell.length_c   1.000
_cell.angle_alpha   90.00
_cell.angle_beta   90.00
_cell.angle_gamma   90.00
#
_symmetry.space_group_name_H-M   'P 1'
#
loop_
_entity.id
_entity.type
_entity.pdbx_description
1 polymer ?
#
loop_
_entity_poly.entity_id
_entity_poly.type
_entity_poly.pdbx_seq_one_letter_code
_entity_poly.pdbx_strand_id
1 'polypeptide(L)'
;EMSGSTLTVTNLGMFGISDFYGIINPNNAAILSIGATIKKPVVNDAGEIVVGEVMKIGLSGDHRTIDGAVGAQYLQALKEIIESPSIMLV
;
A
#
# COMPACT_ATOMS: atom_id res chain seq x y z
N GLU A 1 -24.90 -4.09 4.19
CA GLU A 1 -23.48 -4.50 4.22
C GLU A 1 -22.60 -3.71 3.26
N MET A 2 -22.77 -3.76 1.93
CA MET A 2 -21.83 -3.13 0.97
C MET A 2 -22.08 -1.64 0.65
N SER A 3 -22.96 -0.96 1.37
CA SER A 3 -23.29 0.45 1.17
C SER A 3 -22.42 1.36 2.04
N GLY A 4 -22.00 2.51 1.51
CA GLY A 4 -21.26 3.53 2.27
C GLY A 4 -19.73 3.34 2.32
N SER A 5 -19.19 2.44 1.50
CA SER A 5 -17.74 2.30 1.35
C SER A 5 -17.11 3.57 0.75
N THR A 6 -15.96 3.98 1.29
CA THR A 6 -15.21 5.18 0.85
C THR A 6 -13.85 4.82 0.22
N LEU A 7 -13.25 3.71 0.67
CA LEU A 7 -11.97 3.17 0.25
C LEU A 7 -12.07 1.64 0.23
N THR A 8 -11.47 1.01 -0.78
CA THR A 8 -11.34 -0.45 -0.85
C THR A 8 -9.89 -0.87 -0.64
N VAL A 9 -9.67 -1.98 0.08
CA VAL A 9 -8.39 -2.68 0.12
C VAL A 9 -8.56 -4.04 -0.57
N THR A 10 -7.67 -4.36 -1.49
CA THR A 10 -7.63 -5.66 -2.19
C THR A 10 -6.26 -6.30 -2.03
N ASN A 11 -6.23 -7.58 -1.68
CA ASN A 11 -5.01 -8.34 -1.43
C ASN A 11 -4.93 -9.52 -2.40
N LEU A 12 -4.08 -9.37 -3.42
CA LEU A 12 -3.70 -10.48 -4.30
C LEU A 12 -2.32 -11.05 -3.93
N GLY A 13 -1.65 -10.48 -2.93
CA GLY A 13 -0.43 -11.03 -2.36
C GLY A 13 -0.61 -12.44 -1.82
N MET A 14 -1.81 -12.78 -1.34
CA MET A 14 -2.15 -14.16 -0.93
C MET A 14 -2.06 -15.18 -2.07
N PHE A 15 -2.12 -14.73 -3.32
CA PHE A 15 -1.96 -15.56 -4.53
C PHE A 15 -0.55 -15.45 -5.13
N GLY A 16 0.41 -14.85 -4.42
CA GLY A 16 1.78 -14.67 -4.90
C GLY A 16 1.96 -13.55 -5.92
N ILE A 17 0.92 -12.73 -6.18
CA ILE A 17 1.01 -11.60 -7.09
C ILE A 17 1.76 -10.46 -6.41
N SER A 18 2.91 -10.08 -6.97
CA SER A 18 3.78 -9.05 -6.39
C SER A 18 3.39 -7.62 -6.75
N ASP A 19 2.71 -7.42 -7.88
CA ASP A 19 2.34 -6.09 -8.39
C ASP A 19 1.05 -6.21 -9.20
N PHE A 20 0.06 -5.38 -8.89
CA PHE A 20 -1.19 -5.26 -9.62
C PHE A 20 -1.88 -3.95 -9.26
N TYR A 21 -2.79 -3.51 -10.13
CA TYR A 21 -3.56 -2.30 -9.93
C TYR A 21 -5.05 -2.65 -9.92
N GLY A 22 -5.68 -2.47 -8.76
CA GLY A 22 -7.12 -2.63 -8.61
C GLY A 22 -7.88 -1.57 -9.41
N ILE A 23 -9.05 -1.94 -9.92
CA ILE A 23 -10.01 -0.99 -10.49
C ILE A 23 -10.86 -0.46 -9.35
N ILE A 24 -11.05 0.86 -9.32
CA ILE A 24 -11.82 1.53 -8.27
C ILE A 24 -13.26 1.02 -8.27
N ASN A 25 -13.75 0.58 -7.10
CA ASN A 25 -15.14 0.19 -6.95
C ASN A 25 -16.07 1.41 -7.10
N PRO A 26 -17.26 1.27 -7.71
CA PRO A 26 -18.20 2.37 -7.82
C PRO A 26 -18.46 3.06 -6.47
N ASN A 27 -18.42 4.40 -6.46
CA ASN A 27 -18.57 5.28 -5.30
C ASN A 27 -17.38 5.33 -4.32
N ASN A 28 -16.28 4.61 -4.55
CA ASN A 28 -15.03 4.81 -3.80
C ASN A 28 -14.17 5.87 -4.50
N ALA A 29 -13.38 6.61 -3.71
CA ALA A 29 -12.41 7.56 -4.27
C ALA A 29 -11.11 6.88 -4.73
N ALA A 30 -10.76 5.76 -4.09
CA ALA A 30 -9.57 4.99 -4.39
C ALA A 30 -9.69 3.51 -4.00
N ILE A 31 -8.72 2.72 -4.46
CA ILE A 31 -8.50 1.34 -4.05
C ILE A 31 -7.01 1.08 -3.82
N LEU A 32 -6.70 0.38 -2.73
CA LEU A 32 -5.36 -0.06 -2.37
C LEU A 32 -5.10 -1.50 -2.82
N SER A 33 -4.01 -1.70 -3.54
CA SER A 33 -3.53 -3.00 -4.01
C SER A 33 -2.37 -3.49 -3.15
N ILE A 34 -2.58 -4.58 -2.42
CA ILE A 34 -1.58 -5.21 -1.54
C ILE A 34 -0.96 -6.41 -2.24
N GLY A 35 0.30 -6.27 -2.66
CA GLY A 35 1.09 -7.33 -3.28
C GLY A 35 1.65 -8.33 -2.27
N ALA A 36 2.30 -9.38 -2.76
CA ALA A 36 2.93 -10.40 -1.93
C ALA A 36 4.15 -9.84 -1.19
N THR A 37 4.29 -10.21 0.08
CA THR A 37 5.52 -9.99 0.86
C THR A 37 6.56 -11.04 0.47
N ILE A 38 7.71 -10.59 -0.02
CA ILE A 38 8.79 -11.46 -0.49
C ILE A 38 10.14 -11.02 0.07
N LYS A 39 11.03 -11.99 0.31
CA LYS A 39 12.41 -11.72 0.74
C LYS A 39 13.23 -11.16 -0.41
N LYS A 40 13.89 -10.02 -0.20
CA LYS A 40 14.78 -9.37 -1.17
C LYS A 40 16.04 -8.85 -0.49
N PRO A 41 17.18 -8.75 -1.22
CA PRO A 41 18.30 -7.97 -0.74
C PRO A 41 17.90 -6.49 -0.63
N VAL A 42 18.08 -5.90 0.54
CA VAL A 42 17.85 -4.48 0.84
C VAL A 42 19.08 -3.90 1.53
N VAL A 43 19.24 -2.58 1.47
CA VAL A 43 20.31 -1.88 2.19
C VAL A 43 19.74 -1.42 3.52
N ASN A 44 20.37 -1.81 4.64
CA ASN A 44 19.98 -1.35 5.97
C ASN A 44 20.53 0.06 6.27
N ASP A 45 20.17 0.62 7.42
CA ASP A 45 20.64 1.95 7.86
C ASP A 45 22.16 2.04 8.04
N ALA A 46 22.83 0.90 8.27
CA ALA A 46 24.28 0.81 8.35
C ALA A 46 24.97 0.75 6.97
N GLY A 47 24.20 0.72 5.87
CA GLY A 47 24.73 0.65 4.51
C GLY A 47 25.08 -0.77 4.03
N GLU A 48 24.65 -1.80 4.76
CA GLU A 48 24.94 -3.20 4.45
C GLU A 48 23.80 -3.86 3.67
N ILE A 49 24.13 -4.81 2.78
CA ILE A 49 23.13 -5.62 2.10
C ILE A 49 22.65 -6.73 3.04
N VAL A 50 21.37 -6.66 3.41
CA VAL A 50 20.69 -7.65 4.26
C VAL A 50 19.47 -8.22 3.55
N VAL A 51 18.96 -9.35 4.04
CA VAL A 51 17.67 -9.88 3.57
C VAL A 51 16.54 -9.15 4.30
N GLY A 52 15.69 -8.45 3.56
CA GLY A 52 14.49 -7.79 4.07
C GLY A 52 13.21 -8.38 3.51
N GLU A 53 12.13 -8.29 4.28
CA GLU A 53 10.78 -8.60 3.81
C GLU A 53 10.20 -7.35 3.14
N VAL A 54 9.92 -7.45 1.83
CA VAL A 54 9.46 -6.31 1.03
C VAL A 54 8.10 -6.63 0.44
N MET A 55 7.18 -5.69 0.58
CA MET A 55 5.85 -5.73 -0.02
C MET A 55 5.65 -4.50 -0.89
N LYS A 56 4.95 -4.65 -2.03
CA LYS A 56 4.50 -3.52 -2.84
C LYS A 56 3.06 -3.17 -2.48
N ILE A 57 2.81 -1.89 -2.27
CA ILE A 57 1.47 -1.33 -2.11
C ILE A 57 1.25 -0.29 -3.21
N GLY A 58 0.16 -0.45 -3.97
CA GLY A 58 -0.27 0.51 -4.99
C GLY A 58 -1.59 1.19 -4.61
N LEU A 59 -1.77 2.44 -5.04
CA LEU A 59 -3.02 3.19 -4.89
C LEU A 59 -3.54 3.56 -6.28
N SER A 60 -4.70 3.03 -6.66
CA SER A 60 -5.46 3.53 -7.81
C SER A 60 -6.47 4.55 -7.29
N GLY A 61 -6.34 5.81 -7.70
CA GLY A 61 -7.23 6.90 -7.30
C GLY A 61 -7.93 7.55 -8.49
N ASP A 62 -9.15 8.07 -8.27
CA ASP A 62 -9.82 8.91 -9.26
C ASP A 62 -9.12 10.28 -9.30
N HIS A 63 -8.35 10.53 -10.36
CA HIS A 63 -7.54 11.74 -10.46
C HIS A 63 -8.37 13.03 -10.58
N ARG A 64 -9.69 12.93 -10.77
CA ARG A 64 -10.61 14.08 -10.70
C ARG A 64 -10.81 14.57 -9.27
N THR A 65 -10.55 13.72 -8.28
CA THR A 65 -10.77 14.00 -6.85
C THR A 65 -9.50 13.90 -6.02
N ILE A 66 -8.51 13.11 -6.46
CA ILE A 66 -7.24 12.90 -5.76
C ILE A 66 -6.09 13.39 -6.64
N ASP A 67 -5.28 14.31 -6.10
CA ASP A 67 -4.03 14.72 -6.73
C ASP A 67 -2.92 13.69 -6.46
N GLY A 68 -1.99 13.55 -7.42
CA GLY A 68 -0.88 12.61 -7.30
C GLY A 68 0.02 12.85 -6.09
N ALA A 69 0.24 14.11 -5.69
CA ALA A 69 1.03 14.44 -4.49
C ALA A 69 0.32 13.99 -3.21
N VAL A 70 -1.01 14.17 -3.14
CA VAL A 70 -1.82 13.71 -2.00
C VAL A 70 -1.79 12.18 -1.90
N GLY A 71 -1.92 11.48 -3.03
CA GLY A 71 -1.80 10.02 -3.08
C GLY A 71 -0.42 9.52 -2.64
N ALA A 72 0.65 10.20 -3.04
CA ALA A 72 2.02 9.87 -2.62
C ALA A 72 2.23 10.08 -1.12
N GLN A 73 1.77 11.20 -0.58
CA GLN A 73 1.83 11.49 0.86
C GLN A 73 1.06 10.45 1.68
N TYR A 74 -0.12 10.05 1.21
CA TYR A 74 -0.90 8.98 1.84
C TYR A 74 -0.12 7.65 1.88
N LEU A 75 0.48 7.24 0.75
CA LEU A 75 1.28 6.02 0.71
C LEU A 75 2.54 6.11 1.59
N GLN A 76 3.15 7.28 1.71
CA GLN A 76 4.30 7.49 2.59
C GLN A 76 3.92 7.35 4.07
N ALA A 77 2.83 8.00 4.49
CA ALA A 77 2.32 7.84 5.85
C ALA A 77 1.93 6.39 6.15
N LEU A 78 1.26 5.71 5.20
CA LEU A 78 0.91 4.30 5.34
C LEU A 78 2.15 3.41 5.48
N LYS A 79 3.20 3.68 4.69
CA LYS A 79 4.48 2.97 4.76
C LYS A 79 5.09 3.11 6.16
N GLU A 80 5.20 4.32 6.69
CA GLU A 80 5.79 4.59 8.01
C GLU A 80 5.05 3.84 9.12
N ILE A 81 3.71 3.84 9.06
CA ILE A 81 2.84 3.13 10.00
C ILE A 81 3.07 1.61 9.94
N ILE A 82 3.21 1.03 8.76
CA ILE A 82 3.40 -0.41 8.57
C ILE A 82 4.82 -0.84 8.97
N GLU A 83 5.84 -0.05 8.63
CA GLU A 83 7.24 -0.35 8.95
C GLU A 83 7.57 -0.08 10.42
N SER A 84 6.83 0.80 11.09
CA SER A 84 6.96 1.09 12.53
C SER A 84 5.61 1.07 13.25
N PRO A 85 5.04 -0.13 13.52
CA PRO A 85 3.71 -0.26 14.12
C PRO A 85 3.54 0.39 15.50
N SER A 86 4.64 0.65 16.21
CA SER A 86 4.63 1.37 17.49
C SER A 86 4.04 2.77 17.39
N ILE A 87 4.08 3.41 16.21
CA ILE A 87 3.48 4.73 15.96
C ILE A 87 1.95 4.70 16.12
N MET A 88 1.31 3.52 16.00
CA MET A 88 -0.13 3.37 16.19
C MET A 88 -0.56 3.25 17.66
N LEU A 89 0.39 3.06 18.58
CA LEU A 89 0.11 2.94 20.01
C LEU A 89 0.07 4.34 20.63
N VAL A 90 -1.10 4.70 21.18
CA VAL A 90 -1.33 5.89 22.01
C VAL A 90 -1.14 5.54 23.48
#